data_AF-B4JER7-F1
#
_entry.id   AF-B4JER7-F1
#
_cell.length_a   1.000
_cell.length_b   1.000
_cell.length_c   1.000
_cell.angle_alpha   90.00
_cell.angle_beta   90.00
_cell.angle_gamma   90.00
#
_symmetry.space_group_name_H-M   'P 1'
#
loop_
_entity.id
_entity.type
_entity.pdbx_description
1 polymer ?
#
loop_
_entity_poly.entity_id
_entity_poly.type
_entity_poly.pdbx_seq_one_letter_code
_entity_poly.pdbx_strand_id
1 'polypeptide(L)'
;MDILFIKLNVCSDLIGKGAIGNIAWLNKFCAAFHEFASKFKMHLPDVAPKDDMEGKIRIHVETLFLCFIQVVTCITQLERTINMENTLGKRVKLRLTRTHFVDRIEWCLRRLQASLYHLSEEAIASSGVKLEDLSFVEVLDVALDKLETFNEIVHDVDTESRLDSENPQLCIEVNHIVRHALAFANVALESDKKAMTVICETVLDECSVFEHNFDHHNLGERKLEALSIQRALYSLETYLNEALLRLIFTSFSDADEISVNRLKNVLQKCEISKDVEKRICDFDINMDRIQQIGVFAIAFASDVKTKTIIRSCLASLESLDSCIVPAFQLQTSTSASYHANILEHHFKEELMVFRNVIHEIINSRALIDIYLDMLAESIDGAEKLYQKQRLLQVAQMGNVLFQHFHLKVNYQELCADECGKRLHQDFVVILGECQAILELTVPVDPKRVLKRFKILYSVLAKLRDVCGGSIREGSVCPNQNSHMISKNLKHNSIRQQTFVKPGKEFTHDKSSNNKSSNSLLHESDLISFQITEILQIN
;
A
#
# COMPACT_ATOMS: atom_id res chain seq x y z
N MET A 1 26.15 -8.28 19.84
CA MET A 1 25.31 -7.07 19.98
C MET A 1 26.11 -5.81 20.28
N ASP A 2 27.02 -5.79 21.26
CA ASP A 2 27.82 -4.59 21.63
C ASP A 2 28.55 -3.91 20.46
N ILE A 3 29.11 -4.70 19.54
CA ILE A 3 29.79 -4.20 18.34
C ILE A 3 28.82 -3.42 17.44
N LEU A 4 27.56 -3.84 17.34
CA LEU A 4 26.54 -3.14 16.55
C LEU A 4 26.19 -1.79 17.19
N PHE A 5 26.03 -1.76 18.52
CA PHE A 5 25.77 -0.51 19.25
C PHE A 5 26.91 0.50 19.10
N ILE A 6 28.18 0.05 19.21
CA ILE A 6 29.34 0.91 19.00
C ILE A 6 29.31 1.51 17.59
N LYS A 7 29.03 0.70 16.56
CA LYS A 7 28.99 1.19 15.17
C LYS A 7 27.81 2.11 14.91
N LEU A 8 26.67 1.88 15.54
CA LEU A 8 25.52 2.77 15.44
C LEU A 8 25.79 4.12 16.12
N ASN A 9 26.45 4.13 17.28
CA ASN A 9 26.87 5.37 17.95
C ASN A 9 27.81 6.21 17.08
N VAL A 10 28.76 5.58 16.37
CA VAL A 10 29.61 6.27 15.40
C VAL A 10 28.78 6.93 14.29
N CYS A 11 27.71 6.28 13.81
CA CYS A 11 26.80 6.87 12.83
C CYS A 11 26.07 8.09 13.41
N SER A 12 25.58 8.00 14.66
CA SER A 12 24.92 9.11 15.37
C SER A 12 25.84 10.31 15.57
N ASP A 13 27.10 10.08 15.97
CA ASP A 13 28.10 11.14 16.14
C ASP A 13 28.46 11.83 14.82
N LEU A 14 28.46 11.07 13.72
CA LEU A 14 28.70 11.61 12.39
C LEU A 14 27.50 12.43 11.91
N ILE A 15 26.27 11.94 12.07
CA ILE A 15 25.08 12.66 11.59
C ILE A 15 24.84 13.97 12.34
N GLY A 16 25.11 14.01 13.65
CA GLY A 16 24.97 15.23 14.47
C GLY A 16 25.85 16.41 13.99
N LYS A 17 26.85 16.15 13.15
CA LYS A 17 27.71 17.19 12.52
C LYS A 17 27.18 17.67 11.17
N GLY A 18 26.02 17.18 10.73
CA GLY A 18 25.49 17.34 9.36
C GLY A 18 25.01 18.73 8.97
N ALA A 19 24.75 19.61 9.94
CA ALA A 19 24.30 20.98 9.70
C ALA A 19 25.28 21.80 8.83
N ILE A 20 26.57 21.47 8.86
CA ILE A 20 27.63 22.18 8.10
C ILE A 20 28.37 21.22 7.14
N GLY A 21 27.97 19.94 7.08
CA GLY A 21 28.65 18.91 6.32
C GLY A 21 28.77 19.21 4.81
N ASN A 22 29.88 18.83 4.20
CA ASN A 22 30.01 18.78 2.74
C ASN A 22 29.81 17.34 2.25
N ILE A 23 29.99 17.11 0.95
CA ILE A 23 29.86 15.75 0.40
C ILE A 23 30.84 14.75 1.04
N ALA A 24 32.04 15.20 1.44
CA ALA A 24 33.02 14.34 2.12
C ALA A 24 32.55 13.91 3.52
N TRP A 25 31.76 14.74 4.21
CA TRP A 25 31.09 14.36 5.45
C TRP A 25 30.03 13.29 5.20
N LEU A 26 29.19 13.46 4.18
CA LEU A 26 28.15 12.50 3.84
C LEU A 26 28.78 11.14 3.48
N ASN A 27 29.85 11.14 2.68
CA ASN A 27 30.59 9.92 2.34
C ASN A 27 31.16 9.19 3.56
N LYS A 28 31.64 9.92 4.59
CA LYS A 28 32.10 9.31 5.85
C LYS A 28 30.94 8.66 6.61
N PHE A 29 29.78 9.33 6.65
CA PHE A 29 28.58 8.76 7.23
C PHE A 29 28.14 7.50 6.48
N CYS A 30 28.06 7.55 5.14
CA CYS A 30 27.70 6.40 4.32
C CYS A 30 28.64 5.20 4.55
N ALA A 31 29.95 5.43 4.63
CA ALA A 31 30.92 4.37 4.92
C ALA A 31 30.70 3.73 6.31
N ALA A 32 30.46 4.55 7.34
CA ALA A 32 30.18 4.06 8.69
C ALA A 32 28.84 3.29 8.75
N PHE A 33 27.81 3.82 8.10
CA PHE A 33 26.49 3.20 8.04
C PHE A 33 26.51 1.88 7.26
N HIS A 34 27.26 1.82 6.16
CA HIS A 34 27.48 0.59 5.41
C HIS A 34 28.20 -0.48 6.25
N GLU A 35 29.24 -0.09 7.01
CA GLU A 35 29.92 -1.02 7.92
C GLU A 35 28.94 -1.56 8.98
N PHE A 36 28.11 -0.69 9.57
CA PHE A 36 27.06 -1.09 10.50
C PHE A 36 26.07 -2.07 9.84
N ALA A 37 25.51 -1.73 8.68
CA ALA A 37 24.54 -2.55 7.96
C ALA A 37 25.11 -3.92 7.57
N SER A 38 26.38 -3.96 7.13
CA SER A 38 27.09 -5.21 6.80
C SER A 38 27.24 -6.12 8.01
N LYS A 39 27.61 -5.55 9.17
CA LYS A 39 27.70 -6.33 10.41
C LYS A 39 26.34 -6.77 10.91
N PHE A 40 25.31 -5.92 10.80
CA PHE A 40 23.95 -6.29 11.16
C PHE A 40 23.48 -7.49 10.33
N LYS A 41 23.69 -7.46 9.00
CA LYS A 41 23.35 -8.58 8.10
C LYS A 41 23.99 -9.91 8.53
N MET A 42 25.22 -9.87 9.04
CA MET A 42 25.90 -11.06 9.56
C MET A 42 25.30 -11.59 10.87
N HIS A 43 24.77 -10.70 11.73
CA HIS A 43 24.17 -11.08 13.03
C HIS A 43 22.67 -11.40 12.93
N LEU A 44 22.01 -11.03 11.82
CA LEU A 44 20.57 -11.23 11.66
C LEU A 44 20.12 -12.69 11.87
N PRO A 45 20.82 -13.71 11.33
CA PRO A 45 20.42 -15.11 11.55
C PRO A 45 20.46 -15.54 13.01
N ASP A 46 21.36 -14.96 13.81
CA ASP A 46 21.55 -15.30 15.23
C ASP A 46 20.46 -14.67 16.11
N VAL A 47 19.91 -13.53 15.68
CA VAL A 47 18.99 -12.69 16.45
C VAL A 47 17.54 -12.85 16.00
N ALA A 48 17.32 -13.29 14.77
CA ALA A 48 16.01 -13.61 14.21
C ALA A 48 16.13 -14.81 13.26
N PRO A 49 16.21 -16.04 13.80
CA PRO A 49 16.21 -17.27 13.01
C PRO A 49 14.95 -17.33 12.12
N LYS A 50 15.10 -17.80 10.88
CA LYS A 50 13.98 -17.83 9.91
C LYS A 50 12.77 -18.64 10.39
N ASP A 51 13.00 -19.65 11.22
CA ASP A 51 11.97 -20.56 11.72
C ASP A 51 11.24 -20.01 12.97
N ASP A 52 11.78 -18.98 13.63
CA ASP A 52 11.26 -18.39 14.88
C ASP A 52 10.82 -16.91 14.70
N MET A 53 10.64 -16.46 13.46
CA MET A 53 10.23 -15.08 13.12
C MET A 53 8.73 -14.83 13.37
N GLU A 54 8.32 -14.99 14.63
CA GLU A 54 6.95 -14.76 15.06
C GLU A 54 6.81 -13.59 16.03
N GLY A 55 5.62 -13.02 16.03
CA GLY A 55 5.20 -11.94 16.92
C GLY A 55 6.13 -10.73 16.99
N LYS A 56 6.58 -10.38 18.20
CA LYS A 56 7.33 -9.15 18.45
C LYS A 56 8.71 -9.12 17.79
N ILE A 57 9.36 -10.26 17.60
CA ILE A 57 10.63 -10.35 16.87
C ILE A 57 10.44 -9.85 15.44
N ARG A 58 9.38 -10.31 14.77
CA ARG A 58 8.99 -9.87 13.42
C ARG A 58 8.81 -8.35 13.37
N ILE A 59 8.10 -7.76 14.32
CA ILE A 59 7.85 -6.30 14.37
C ILE A 59 9.16 -5.50 14.46
N HIS A 60 10.09 -5.93 15.31
CA HIS A 60 11.37 -5.25 15.45
C HIS A 60 12.25 -5.42 14.21
N VAL A 61 12.29 -6.60 13.60
CA VAL A 61 13.03 -6.84 12.34
C VAL A 61 12.47 -6.00 11.19
N GLU A 62 11.15 -5.95 11.03
CA GLU A 62 10.48 -5.08 10.05
C GLU A 62 10.79 -3.60 10.30
N THR A 63 10.82 -3.18 11.57
CA THR A 63 11.20 -1.81 11.96
C THR A 63 12.65 -1.49 11.60
N LEU A 64 13.56 -2.44 11.76
CA LEU A 64 14.96 -2.28 11.37
C LEU A 64 15.08 -2.08 9.86
N PHE A 65 14.42 -2.92 9.06
CA PHE A 65 14.43 -2.78 7.60
C PHE A 65 13.83 -1.45 7.14
N LEU A 66 12.73 -1.02 7.75
CA LEU A 66 12.16 0.31 7.49
C LEU A 66 13.18 1.42 7.74
N CYS A 67 13.87 1.39 8.88
CA CYS A 67 14.88 2.41 9.20
C CYS A 67 16.07 2.38 8.24
N PHE A 68 16.52 1.20 7.80
CA PHE A 68 17.59 1.09 6.79
C PHE A 68 17.19 1.78 5.48
N ILE A 69 15.99 1.50 4.95
CA ILE A 69 15.51 2.14 3.72
C ILE A 69 15.40 3.65 3.92
N GLN A 70 14.79 4.10 5.02
CA GLN A 70 14.60 5.52 5.31
C GLN A 70 15.92 6.30 5.41
N VAL A 71 16.97 5.72 6.00
CA VAL A 71 18.30 6.34 6.02
C VAL A 71 18.85 6.49 4.61
N VAL A 72 18.73 5.48 3.75
CA VAL A 72 19.19 5.54 2.34
C VAL A 72 18.43 6.59 1.55
N THR A 73 17.10 6.66 1.72
CA THR A 73 16.25 7.69 1.11
C THR A 73 16.73 9.08 1.52
N CYS A 74 16.94 9.32 2.81
CA CYS A 74 17.41 10.62 3.31
C CYS A 74 18.84 10.96 2.86
N ILE A 75 19.75 10.00 2.76
CA ILE A 75 21.09 10.20 2.20
C ILE A 75 21.00 10.73 0.77
N THR A 76 20.15 10.10 -0.05
CA THR A 76 19.95 10.50 -1.46
C THR A 76 19.47 11.95 -1.56
N GLN A 77 18.52 12.34 -0.72
CA GLN A 77 18.03 13.72 -0.72
C GLN A 77 19.05 14.73 -0.15
N LEU A 78 19.86 14.34 0.83
CA LEU A 78 20.97 15.16 1.33
C LEU A 78 22.06 15.37 0.28
N GLU A 79 22.41 14.33 -0.47
CA GLU A 79 23.36 14.43 -1.57
C GLU A 79 22.88 15.44 -2.62
N ARG A 80 21.63 15.32 -3.06
CA ARG A 80 21.00 16.27 -3.99
C ARG A 80 21.00 17.69 -3.45
N THR A 81 20.70 17.86 -2.17
CA THR A 81 20.72 19.17 -1.49
C THR A 81 22.14 19.76 -1.51
N ILE A 82 23.16 18.98 -1.17
CA ILE A 82 24.57 19.42 -1.18
C ILE A 82 25.02 19.79 -2.60
N ASN A 83 24.66 18.98 -3.60
CA ASN A 83 25.00 19.24 -5.00
C ASN A 83 24.33 20.52 -5.51
N MET A 84 23.07 20.76 -5.12
CA MET A 84 22.38 22.01 -5.45
C MET A 84 23.05 23.23 -4.79
N GLU A 85 23.44 23.14 -3.51
CA GLU A 85 24.21 24.21 -2.83
C GLU A 85 25.53 24.52 -3.56
N ASN A 86 26.23 23.50 -4.05
CA ASN A 86 27.47 23.69 -4.80
C ASN A 86 27.23 24.44 -6.12
N THR A 87 26.16 24.09 -6.84
CA THR A 87 25.78 24.75 -8.11
C THR A 87 25.34 26.20 -7.92
N LEU A 88 24.62 26.50 -6.83
CA LEU A 88 24.14 27.84 -6.50
C LEU A 88 25.23 28.75 -5.90
N GLY A 89 26.40 28.18 -5.61
CA GLY A 89 27.56 28.88 -5.06
C GLY A 89 27.56 28.93 -3.53
N LYS A 90 28.76 29.08 -2.95
CA LYS A 90 29.05 28.96 -1.50
C LYS A 90 28.22 29.84 -0.55
N ARG A 91 27.48 30.82 -1.07
CA ARG A 91 26.65 31.75 -0.29
C ARG A 91 25.23 31.24 -0.04
N VAL A 92 24.74 30.28 -0.84
CA VAL A 92 23.40 29.71 -0.66
C VAL A 92 23.54 28.40 0.11
N LYS A 93 22.98 28.37 1.32
CA LYS A 93 22.92 27.20 2.19
C LYS A 93 21.46 26.87 2.47
N LEU A 94 21.00 25.70 2.05
CA LEU A 94 19.64 25.21 2.18
C LEU A 94 19.44 24.59 3.56
N ARG A 95 19.66 25.38 4.63
CA ARG A 95 19.69 24.88 6.02
C ARG A 95 18.42 24.14 6.43
N LEU A 96 17.24 24.65 6.07
CA LEU A 96 15.95 24.02 6.38
C LEU A 96 15.85 22.62 5.77
N THR A 97 16.23 22.47 4.50
CA THR A 97 16.26 21.17 3.81
C THR A 97 17.23 20.21 4.49
N ARG A 98 18.43 20.69 4.86
CA ARG A 98 19.44 19.86 5.52
C ARG A 98 18.97 19.39 6.89
N THR A 99 18.40 20.28 7.70
CA THR A 99 17.86 19.97 9.02
C THR A 99 16.77 18.90 8.90
N HIS A 100 15.81 19.07 7.99
CA HIS A 100 14.76 18.08 7.76
C HIS A 100 15.32 16.66 7.57
N PHE A 101 16.22 16.46 6.61
CA PHE A 101 16.76 15.12 6.34
C PHE A 101 17.75 14.60 7.40
N VAL A 102 18.51 15.49 8.05
CA VAL A 102 19.40 15.10 9.16
C VAL A 102 18.60 14.62 10.36
N ASP A 103 17.56 15.37 10.76
CA ASP A 103 16.70 15.02 11.90
C ASP A 103 15.99 13.69 11.65
N ARG A 104 15.57 13.44 10.41
CA ARG A 104 15.00 12.15 9.98
C ARG A 104 15.99 11.00 10.12
N ILE A 105 17.23 11.16 9.62
CA ILE A 105 18.25 10.12 9.78
C ILE A 105 18.52 9.86 11.26
N GLU A 106 18.65 10.90 12.07
CA GLU A 106 18.89 10.76 13.50
C GLU A 106 17.75 9.99 14.19
N TRP A 107 16.50 10.29 13.86
CA TRP A 107 15.35 9.55 14.36
C TRP A 107 15.39 8.07 13.95
N CYS A 108 15.75 7.76 12.70
CA CYS A 108 15.94 6.37 12.24
C CYS A 108 17.06 5.66 13.02
N LEU A 109 18.20 6.32 13.28
CA LEU A 109 19.29 5.75 14.07
C LEU A 109 18.85 5.44 15.51
N ARG A 110 18.07 6.32 16.15
CA ARG A 110 17.49 6.06 17.48
C ARG A 110 16.54 4.87 17.47
N ARG A 111 15.70 4.73 16.43
CA ARG A 111 14.79 3.57 16.27
C ARG A 111 15.53 2.27 15.98
N LEU A 112 16.61 2.32 15.20
CA LEU A 112 17.52 1.19 15.00
C LEU A 112 18.08 0.73 16.35
N GLN A 113 18.55 1.67 17.17
CA GLN A 113 19.10 1.38 18.49
C GLN A 113 18.07 0.72 19.40
N ALA A 114 16.86 1.29 19.49
CA ALA A 114 15.78 0.75 20.31
C ALA A 114 15.37 -0.67 19.87
N SER A 115 15.22 -0.88 18.55
CA SER A 115 14.83 -2.20 18.02
C SER A 115 15.92 -3.24 18.22
N LEU A 116 17.21 -2.88 18.06
CA LEU A 116 18.33 -3.76 18.40
C LEU A 116 18.37 -4.10 19.88
N TYR A 117 18.09 -3.13 20.75
CA TYR A 117 18.02 -3.36 22.20
C TYR A 117 16.94 -4.37 22.56
N HIS A 118 15.73 -4.21 22.03
CA HIS A 118 14.65 -5.16 22.26
C HIS A 118 14.99 -6.56 21.74
N LEU A 119 15.59 -6.67 20.56
CA LEU A 119 16.04 -7.96 20.03
C LEU A 119 17.18 -8.61 20.84
N SER A 120 17.93 -7.84 21.63
CA SER A 120 18.98 -8.39 22.53
C SER A 120 18.47 -8.84 23.89
N GLU A 121 17.29 -8.40 24.33
CA GLU A 121 16.70 -8.85 25.58
C GLU A 121 15.91 -10.14 25.38
N GLU A 122 16.21 -11.19 26.15
CA GLU A 122 15.45 -12.47 26.20
C GLU A 122 13.97 -12.28 26.62
N ALA A 123 13.55 -11.07 26.98
CA ALA A 123 12.21 -10.75 27.48
C ALA A 123 11.11 -10.69 26.40
N ILE A 124 11.44 -10.84 25.11
CA ILE A 124 10.43 -10.90 24.04
C ILE A 124 9.64 -12.22 24.09
N ALA A 125 10.21 -13.29 24.62
CA ALA A 125 9.66 -14.65 24.53
C ALA A 125 8.41 -14.92 25.40
N SER A 126 7.96 -13.99 26.25
CA SER A 126 6.92 -14.26 27.26
C SER A 126 5.64 -13.42 27.16
N SER A 127 5.53 -12.50 26.18
CA SER A 127 4.29 -11.75 25.95
C SER A 127 3.80 -11.96 24.53
N GLY A 128 2.60 -12.53 24.38
CA GLY A 128 1.95 -12.72 23.08
C GLY A 128 1.78 -11.41 22.30
N VAL A 129 1.57 -11.53 20.99
CA VAL A 129 1.20 -10.41 20.11
C VAL A 129 -0.11 -9.84 20.60
N LYS A 130 -0.17 -8.52 20.78
CA LYS A 130 -1.43 -7.89 21.14
C LYS A 130 -2.31 -7.75 19.91
N LEU A 131 -3.63 -7.72 20.11
CA LEU A 131 -4.57 -7.57 19.00
C LEU A 131 -4.38 -6.23 18.26
N GLU A 132 -3.89 -5.19 18.96
CA GLU A 132 -3.52 -3.90 18.37
C GLU A 132 -2.33 -3.98 17.41
N ASP A 133 -1.50 -5.02 17.50
CA ASP A 133 -0.33 -5.22 16.64
C ASP A 133 -0.68 -6.01 15.37
N LEU A 134 -1.90 -6.57 15.29
CA LEU A 134 -2.37 -7.34 14.14
C LEU A 134 -2.99 -6.43 13.08
N SER A 135 -2.78 -6.79 11.82
CA SER A 135 -3.43 -6.16 10.69
C SER A 135 -4.91 -6.57 10.59
N PHE A 136 -5.71 -5.80 9.84
CA PHE A 136 -7.12 -6.12 9.58
C PHE A 136 -7.33 -7.56 9.14
N VAL A 137 -6.48 -8.05 8.22
CA VAL A 137 -6.54 -9.41 7.68
C VAL A 137 -6.24 -10.44 8.76
N GLU A 138 -5.20 -10.23 9.56
CA GLU A 138 -4.83 -11.13 10.66
C GLU A 138 -5.94 -11.19 11.73
N VAL A 139 -6.56 -10.07 12.10
CA VAL A 139 -7.68 -10.06 13.05
C VAL A 139 -8.90 -10.76 12.46
N LEU A 140 -9.21 -10.53 11.18
CA LEU A 140 -10.32 -11.18 10.48
C LEU A 140 -10.12 -12.70 10.42
N ASP A 141 -8.91 -13.16 10.12
CA ASP A 141 -8.58 -14.59 10.11
C ASP A 141 -8.79 -15.21 11.49
N VAL A 142 -8.29 -14.57 12.55
CA VAL A 142 -8.50 -15.05 13.93
C VAL A 142 -9.99 -15.14 14.28
N ALA A 143 -10.80 -14.15 13.87
CA ALA A 143 -12.24 -14.20 14.10
C ALA A 143 -12.94 -15.32 13.31
N LEU A 144 -12.56 -15.51 12.04
CA LEU A 144 -13.13 -16.55 11.18
C LEU A 144 -12.73 -17.97 11.63
N ASP A 145 -11.47 -18.16 12.04
CA ASP A 145 -10.99 -19.44 12.58
C ASP A 145 -11.75 -19.80 13.86
N LYS A 146 -12.01 -18.81 14.74
CA LYS A 146 -12.87 -19.01 15.91
C LYS A 146 -14.31 -19.34 15.53
N LEU A 147 -14.86 -18.73 14.50
CA LEU A 147 -16.21 -19.03 14.03
C LEU A 147 -16.31 -20.44 13.42
N GLU A 148 -15.23 -20.95 12.81
CA GLU A 148 -15.18 -22.28 12.21
C GLU A 148 -15.28 -23.40 13.26
N THR A 149 -14.82 -23.17 14.50
CA THR A 149 -14.97 -24.15 15.59
C THR A 149 -16.43 -24.44 15.94
N PHE A 150 -17.34 -23.48 15.71
CA PHE A 150 -18.78 -23.66 15.89
C PHE A 150 -19.47 -24.32 14.69
N ASN A 151 -18.79 -24.38 13.54
CA ASN A 151 -19.31 -24.99 12.32
C ASN A 151 -19.05 -26.51 12.26
N GLU A 152 -17.95 -26.97 12.86
CA GLU A 152 -17.57 -28.37 12.94
C GLU A 152 -18.50 -29.13 13.91
N ILE A 153 -19.40 -29.94 13.36
CA ILE A 153 -20.27 -30.83 14.14
C ILE A 153 -19.40 -31.98 14.65
N VAL A 154 -18.78 -31.82 15.82
CA VAL A 154 -18.17 -32.95 16.50
C VAL A 154 -19.22 -33.56 17.43
N HIS A 155 -19.78 -34.69 17.01
CA HIS A 155 -20.72 -35.53 17.79
C HIS A 155 -20.08 -36.17 19.04
N ASP A 156 -18.96 -35.65 19.53
CA ASP A 156 -18.18 -36.27 20.60
C ASP A 156 -18.45 -35.53 21.91
N VAL A 157 -18.94 -36.30 22.89
CA VAL A 157 -19.48 -35.84 24.18
C VAL A 157 -18.42 -35.09 25.01
N ASP A 158 -17.13 -35.26 24.71
CA ASP A 158 -16.02 -34.52 25.33
C ASP A 158 -15.91 -33.06 24.84
N THR A 159 -16.48 -32.71 23.68
CA THR A 159 -16.38 -31.36 23.08
C THR A 159 -17.35 -30.36 23.68
N GLU A 160 -18.55 -30.82 24.10
CA GLU A 160 -19.53 -29.99 24.81
C GLU A 160 -18.94 -29.40 26.10
N SER A 161 -18.13 -30.18 26.82
CA SER A 161 -17.45 -29.71 28.04
C SER A 161 -16.33 -28.68 27.80
N ARG A 162 -15.76 -28.65 26.58
CA ARG A 162 -14.71 -27.69 26.19
C ARG A 162 -15.30 -26.37 25.72
N LEU A 163 -16.36 -26.42 24.92
CA LEU A 163 -17.06 -25.23 24.41
C LEU A 163 -17.73 -24.42 25.52
N ASP A 164 -18.21 -25.06 26.59
CA ASP A 164 -18.81 -24.37 27.75
C ASP A 164 -17.77 -23.62 28.62
N SER A 165 -16.47 -23.84 28.41
CA SER A 165 -15.39 -23.17 29.16
C SER A 165 -14.74 -22.02 28.41
N GLU A 166 -14.97 -21.90 27.10
CA GLU A 166 -14.44 -20.84 26.24
C GLU A 166 -15.54 -19.78 26.05
N ASN A 167 -15.56 -18.78 26.93
CA ASN A 167 -16.29 -17.55 26.66
C ASN A 167 -15.85 -17.04 25.27
N PRO A 168 -16.76 -16.86 24.30
CA PRO A 168 -16.38 -16.43 22.97
C PRO A 168 -15.80 -15.01 23.07
N GLN A 169 -14.47 -14.91 23.15
CA GLN A 169 -13.79 -13.61 23.14
C GLN A 169 -13.88 -12.91 21.75
N LEU A 170 -14.78 -13.40 20.88
CA LEU A 170 -15.06 -12.99 19.51
C LEU A 170 -15.40 -11.50 19.41
N CYS A 171 -16.13 -10.93 20.37
CA CYS A 171 -16.48 -9.51 20.35
C CYS A 171 -15.25 -8.61 20.39
N ILE A 172 -14.15 -9.04 21.02
CA ILE A 172 -12.92 -8.24 20.99
C ILE A 172 -12.34 -8.22 19.58
N GLU A 173 -12.25 -9.36 18.90
CA GLU A 173 -11.77 -9.39 17.52
C GLU A 173 -12.70 -8.64 16.57
N VAL A 174 -14.01 -8.83 16.68
CA VAL A 174 -15.02 -8.11 15.90
C VAL A 174 -14.92 -6.60 16.10
N ASN A 175 -14.78 -6.14 17.35
CA ASN A 175 -14.58 -4.72 17.63
C ASN A 175 -13.31 -4.17 16.98
N HIS A 176 -12.22 -4.94 16.94
CA HIS A 176 -11.00 -4.53 16.25
C HIS A 176 -11.20 -4.47 14.72
N ILE A 177 -11.84 -5.46 14.11
CA ILE A 177 -12.20 -5.46 12.68
C ILE A 177 -13.03 -4.22 12.33
N VAL A 178 -14.05 -3.93 13.13
CA VAL A 178 -14.93 -2.77 12.94
C VAL A 178 -14.16 -1.45 13.12
N ARG A 179 -13.24 -1.36 14.09
CA ARG A 179 -12.38 -0.16 14.25
C ARG A 179 -11.54 0.09 13.01
N HIS A 180 -10.92 -0.94 12.43
CA HIS A 180 -10.17 -0.81 11.18
C HIS A 180 -11.07 -0.36 10.01
N ALA A 181 -12.24 -0.97 9.86
CA ALA A 181 -13.19 -0.60 8.81
C ALA A 181 -13.71 0.84 8.97
N LEU A 182 -14.02 1.29 10.19
CA LEU A 182 -14.46 2.65 10.46
C LEU A 182 -13.35 3.69 10.29
N ALA A 183 -12.10 3.34 10.63
CA ALA A 183 -10.95 4.19 10.34
C ALA A 183 -10.82 4.45 8.82
N PHE A 184 -11.00 3.40 8.01
CA PHE A 184 -11.09 3.53 6.55
C PHE A 184 -12.31 4.35 6.12
N ALA A 185 -13.48 4.14 6.74
CA ALA A 185 -14.72 4.85 6.40
C ALA A 185 -14.58 6.37 6.48
N ASN A 186 -13.82 6.84 7.47
CA ASN A 186 -13.67 8.26 7.73
C ASN A 186 -12.97 9.03 6.62
N VAL A 187 -12.16 8.35 5.80
CA VAL A 187 -11.43 8.95 4.67
C VAL A 187 -11.97 8.52 3.31
N ALA A 188 -12.86 7.52 3.29
CA ALA A 188 -13.47 6.97 2.09
C ALA A 188 -14.39 7.99 1.39
N LEU A 189 -14.94 7.58 0.24
CA LEU A 189 -15.99 8.35 -0.43
C LEU A 189 -17.27 8.37 0.43
N GLU A 190 -18.04 9.46 0.36
CA GLU A 190 -19.22 9.64 1.22
C GLU A 190 -20.26 8.52 1.08
N SER A 191 -20.43 7.97 -0.14
CA SER A 191 -21.29 6.80 -0.38
C SER A 191 -20.76 5.55 0.33
N ASP A 192 -19.45 5.31 0.24
CA ASP A 192 -18.78 4.16 0.85
C ASP A 192 -18.76 4.25 2.38
N LYS A 193 -18.55 5.46 2.92
CA LYS A 193 -18.64 5.73 4.36
C LYS A 193 -19.99 5.28 4.92
N LYS A 194 -21.09 5.73 4.31
CA LYS A 194 -22.45 5.38 4.76
C LYS A 194 -22.71 3.89 4.70
N ALA A 195 -22.41 3.26 3.57
CA ALA A 195 -22.64 1.84 3.38
C ALA A 195 -21.81 1.00 4.38
N MET A 196 -20.54 1.35 4.57
CA MET A 196 -19.67 0.61 5.47
C MET A 196 -20.03 0.81 6.93
N THR A 197 -20.52 1.98 7.35
CA THR A 197 -21.09 2.18 8.69
C THR A 197 -22.26 1.23 8.94
N VAL A 198 -23.19 1.09 7.99
CA VAL A 198 -24.33 0.17 8.13
C VAL A 198 -23.88 -1.29 8.19
N ILE A 199 -22.88 -1.69 7.39
CA ILE A 199 -22.34 -3.06 7.45
C ILE A 199 -21.65 -3.30 8.79
N CYS A 200 -20.89 -2.32 9.32
CA CYS A 200 -20.26 -2.42 10.63
C CYS A 200 -21.29 -2.55 11.76
N GLU A 201 -22.37 -1.77 11.71
CA GLU A 201 -23.50 -1.89 12.66
C GLU A 201 -24.10 -3.31 12.61
N THR A 202 -24.33 -3.84 11.41
CA THR A 202 -24.84 -5.21 11.23
C THR A 202 -23.89 -6.25 11.85
N VAL A 203 -22.59 -6.13 11.61
CA VAL A 203 -21.58 -7.06 12.19
C VAL A 203 -21.58 -7.01 13.72
N LEU A 204 -21.68 -5.81 14.30
CA LEU A 204 -21.75 -5.63 15.76
C LEU A 204 -23.04 -6.21 16.34
N ASP A 205 -24.17 -5.97 15.69
CA ASP A 205 -25.48 -6.47 16.11
C ASP A 205 -25.50 -8.01 16.12
N GLU A 206 -25.08 -8.64 15.02
CA GLU A 206 -25.00 -10.11 14.90
C GLU A 206 -24.06 -10.71 15.97
N CYS A 207 -22.91 -10.06 16.23
CA CYS A 207 -21.99 -10.49 17.29
C CYS A 207 -22.61 -10.36 18.69
N SER A 208 -23.32 -9.26 18.96
CA SER A 208 -23.96 -9.02 20.26
C SER A 208 -25.08 -10.02 20.54
N VAL A 209 -25.85 -10.37 19.50
CA VAL A 209 -26.93 -11.35 19.57
C VAL A 209 -26.36 -12.74 19.88
N PHE A 210 -25.29 -13.13 19.18
CA PHE A 210 -24.59 -14.38 19.44
C PHE A 210 -24.05 -14.49 20.86
N GLU A 211 -23.39 -13.44 21.38
CA GLU A 211 -22.89 -13.44 22.76
C GLU A 211 -24.01 -13.51 23.79
N HIS A 212 -25.09 -12.74 23.58
CA HIS A 212 -26.22 -12.71 24.51
C HIS A 212 -26.93 -14.06 24.58
N ASN A 213 -27.09 -14.72 23.44
CA ASN A 213 -27.81 -15.99 23.35
C ASN A 213 -26.90 -17.21 23.56
N PHE A 214 -25.58 -17.03 23.67
CA PHE A 214 -24.61 -18.12 23.64
C PHE A 214 -24.95 -19.22 24.64
N ASP A 215 -25.11 -18.88 25.92
CA ASP A 215 -25.42 -19.84 26.99
C ASP A 215 -26.82 -20.46 26.87
N HIS A 216 -27.72 -19.85 26.08
CA HIS A 216 -29.14 -20.19 26.01
C HIS A 216 -29.50 -21.00 24.75
N HIS A 217 -28.64 -20.93 23.73
CA HIS A 217 -28.81 -21.61 22.45
C HIS A 217 -28.17 -23.00 22.42
N ASN A 218 -28.85 -23.94 21.76
CA ASN A 218 -28.28 -25.25 21.47
C ASN A 218 -27.21 -25.17 20.36
N LEU A 219 -26.45 -26.25 20.15
CA LEU A 219 -25.37 -26.28 19.16
C LEU A 219 -25.81 -25.94 17.73
N GLY A 220 -27.04 -26.32 17.34
CA GLY A 220 -27.58 -25.98 16.02
C GLY A 220 -27.91 -24.50 15.88
N GLU A 221 -28.43 -23.87 16.94
CA GLU A 221 -28.73 -22.44 17.01
C GLU A 221 -27.44 -21.61 17.02
N ARG A 222 -26.46 -21.99 17.86
CA ARG A 222 -25.13 -21.35 17.92
C ARG A 222 -24.43 -21.40 16.57
N LYS A 223 -24.50 -22.54 15.86
CA LYS A 223 -23.96 -22.68 14.51
C LYS A 223 -24.63 -21.72 13.52
N LEU A 224 -25.94 -21.54 13.62
CA LEU A 224 -26.70 -20.68 12.70
C LEU A 224 -26.33 -19.20 12.89
N GLU A 225 -26.18 -18.76 14.13
CA GLU A 225 -25.68 -17.42 14.47
C GLU A 225 -24.20 -17.23 14.08
N ALA A 226 -23.33 -18.21 14.32
CA ALA A 226 -21.93 -18.18 13.88
C ALA A 226 -21.82 -18.03 12.35
N LEU A 227 -22.62 -18.76 11.58
CA LEU A 227 -22.72 -18.60 10.12
C LEU A 227 -23.25 -17.21 9.72
N SER A 228 -24.13 -16.61 10.52
CA SER A 228 -24.63 -15.25 10.29
C SER A 228 -23.50 -14.22 10.43
N ILE A 229 -22.73 -14.29 11.52
CA ILE A 229 -21.56 -13.44 11.74
C ILE A 229 -20.53 -13.64 10.62
N GLN A 230 -20.24 -14.89 10.25
CA GLN A 230 -19.29 -15.20 9.18
C GLN A 230 -19.69 -14.54 7.85
N ARG A 231 -20.98 -14.57 7.49
CA ARG A 231 -21.50 -13.88 6.30
C ARG A 231 -21.39 -12.36 6.41
N ALA A 232 -21.68 -11.80 7.58
CA ALA A 232 -21.55 -10.37 7.82
C ALA A 232 -20.09 -9.91 7.69
N LEU A 233 -19.14 -10.69 8.22
CA LEU A 233 -17.70 -10.45 8.08
C LEU A 233 -17.22 -10.54 6.64
N TYR A 234 -17.64 -11.56 5.87
CA TYR A 234 -17.32 -11.63 4.43
C TYR A 234 -17.92 -10.48 3.63
N SER A 235 -19.14 -10.03 3.98
CA SER A 235 -19.77 -8.86 3.37
C SER A 235 -18.94 -7.61 3.63
N LEU A 236 -18.47 -7.42 4.88
CA LEU A 236 -17.59 -6.31 5.25
C LEU A 236 -16.26 -6.34 4.50
N GLU A 237 -15.57 -7.49 4.47
CA GLU A 237 -14.32 -7.66 3.74
C GLU A 237 -14.49 -7.35 2.25
N THR A 238 -15.53 -7.91 1.63
CA THR A 238 -15.82 -7.71 0.21
C THR A 238 -16.08 -6.23 -0.10
N TYR A 239 -16.96 -5.59 0.66
CA TYR A 239 -17.29 -4.19 0.45
C TYR A 239 -16.09 -3.28 0.68
N LEU A 240 -15.28 -3.55 1.73
CA LEU A 240 -14.06 -2.81 2.02
C LEU A 240 -13.07 -2.90 0.87
N ASN A 241 -12.85 -4.10 0.32
CA ASN A 241 -11.94 -4.31 -0.80
C ASN A 241 -12.37 -3.51 -2.05
N GLU A 242 -13.66 -3.50 -2.36
CA GLU A 242 -14.19 -2.72 -3.48
C GLU A 242 -14.08 -1.20 -3.24
N ALA A 243 -14.43 -0.75 -2.03
CA ALA A 243 -14.33 0.65 -1.63
C ALA A 243 -12.87 1.13 -1.65
N LEU A 244 -11.92 0.27 -1.27
CA LEU A 244 -10.49 0.54 -1.35
C LEU A 244 -10.02 0.74 -2.80
N LEU A 245 -10.49 -0.10 -3.73
CA LEU A 245 -10.20 0.08 -5.16
C LEU A 245 -10.81 1.37 -5.71
N ARG A 246 -12.06 1.73 -5.34
CA ARG A 246 -12.65 3.04 -5.68
C ARG A 246 -11.85 4.21 -5.11
N LEU A 247 -11.33 4.05 -3.89
CA LEU A 247 -10.49 5.07 -3.26
C LEU A 247 -9.16 5.23 -3.99
N ILE A 248 -8.55 4.14 -4.47
CA ILE A 248 -7.33 4.17 -5.30
C ILE A 248 -7.56 4.99 -6.58
N PHE A 249 -8.68 4.76 -7.28
CA PHE A 249 -9.01 5.54 -8.49
C PHE A 249 -9.12 7.03 -8.20
N THR A 250 -9.78 7.39 -7.10
CA THR A 250 -9.94 8.81 -6.71
C THR A 250 -8.59 9.40 -6.31
N SER A 251 -7.86 8.73 -5.41
CA SER A 251 -6.65 9.27 -4.81
C SER A 251 -5.52 9.39 -5.82
N PHE A 252 -5.32 8.39 -6.69
CA PHE A 252 -4.26 8.44 -7.71
C PHE A 252 -4.60 9.32 -8.91
N SER A 253 -5.89 9.44 -9.27
CA SER A 253 -6.30 10.40 -10.29
C SER A 253 -6.08 11.85 -9.83
N ASP A 254 -6.20 12.12 -8.53
CA ASP A 254 -5.91 13.43 -7.94
C ASP A 254 -4.41 13.63 -7.67
N ALA A 255 -3.63 12.55 -7.51
CA ALA A 255 -2.21 12.59 -7.13
C ALA A 255 -1.22 12.84 -8.29
N ASP A 256 -1.65 12.75 -9.55
CA ASP A 256 -0.82 13.18 -10.68
C ASP A 256 -0.46 14.67 -10.55
N GLU A 257 0.64 15.10 -11.21
CA GLU A 257 1.37 16.39 -11.13
C GLU A 257 0.53 17.65 -10.86
N ILE A 258 -0.72 17.59 -11.22
CA ILE A 258 -1.78 18.54 -11.08
C ILE A 258 -2.04 18.99 -9.63
N SER A 259 -2.18 18.13 -8.61
CA SER A 259 -2.62 18.59 -7.27
C SER A 259 -1.55 19.39 -6.52
N VAL A 260 -0.34 18.85 -6.39
CA VAL A 260 0.78 19.51 -5.70
C VAL A 260 1.23 20.76 -6.45
N ASN A 261 1.34 20.71 -7.79
CA ASN A 261 1.67 21.91 -8.58
C ASN A 261 0.55 22.95 -8.50
N ARG A 262 -0.73 22.56 -8.54
CA ARG A 262 -1.85 23.49 -8.37
C ARG A 262 -1.85 24.10 -6.99
N LEU A 263 -1.63 23.32 -5.94
CA LEU A 263 -1.53 23.80 -4.56
C LEU A 263 -0.40 24.82 -4.44
N LYS A 264 0.80 24.48 -4.91
CA LYS A 264 1.95 25.40 -4.97
C LYS A 264 1.63 26.69 -5.75
N ASN A 265 1.03 26.58 -6.94
CA ASN A 265 0.69 27.73 -7.78
C ASN A 265 -0.37 28.63 -7.15
N VAL A 266 -1.35 28.06 -6.45
CA VAL A 266 -2.40 28.80 -5.73
C VAL A 266 -1.80 29.50 -4.52
N LEU A 267 -0.97 28.80 -3.74
CA LEU A 267 -0.29 29.35 -2.56
C LEU A 267 0.73 30.44 -2.91
N GLN A 268 1.32 30.43 -4.11
CA GLN A 268 2.22 31.48 -4.58
C GLN A 268 1.51 32.77 -5.03
N LYS A 269 0.23 32.71 -5.40
CA LYS A 269 -0.53 33.84 -5.97
C LYS A 269 -1.27 34.70 -4.92
N CYS A 270 -1.15 34.35 -3.64
CA CYS A 270 -1.74 34.95 -2.44
C CYS A 270 -2.66 36.18 -2.58
N GLU A 271 -3.96 35.95 -2.44
CA GLU A 271 -4.69 36.41 -1.25
C GLU A 271 -5.20 35.16 -0.53
N ILE A 272 -5.17 35.12 0.81
CA ILE A 272 -5.76 34.03 1.61
C ILE A 272 -7.26 34.07 1.34
N SER A 273 -7.71 33.27 0.37
CA SER A 273 -9.11 33.13 0.01
C SER A 273 -9.62 31.79 0.53
N LYS A 274 -10.94 31.67 0.66
CA LYS A 274 -11.61 30.41 0.99
C LYS A 274 -11.21 29.26 0.04
N ASP A 275 -10.79 29.59 -1.19
CA ASP A 275 -10.31 28.61 -2.16
C ASP A 275 -8.96 28.01 -1.76
N VAL A 276 -8.07 28.77 -1.10
CA VAL A 276 -6.78 28.28 -0.62
C VAL A 276 -6.97 27.28 0.51
N GLU A 277 -7.80 27.63 1.50
CA GLU A 277 -8.12 26.75 2.64
C GLU A 277 -8.74 25.43 2.15
N LYS A 278 -9.70 25.52 1.23
CA LYS A 278 -10.29 24.32 0.61
C LYS A 278 -9.25 23.43 -0.05
N ARG A 279 -8.26 24.01 -0.76
CA ARG A 279 -7.21 23.24 -1.44
C ARG A 279 -6.23 22.57 -0.47
N ILE A 280 -5.97 23.19 0.67
CA ILE A 280 -5.19 22.57 1.75
C ILE A 280 -5.99 21.41 2.33
N CYS A 281 -7.28 21.60 2.65
CA CYS A 281 -8.12 20.50 3.12
C CYS A 281 -8.24 19.35 2.11
N ASP A 282 -8.38 19.64 0.81
CA ASP A 282 -8.40 18.63 -0.25
C ASP A 282 -7.08 17.83 -0.28
N PHE A 283 -5.94 18.49 -0.03
CA PHE A 283 -4.61 17.85 0.04
C PHE A 283 -4.48 16.96 1.27
N ASP A 284 -4.83 17.46 2.46
CA ASP A 284 -4.77 16.72 3.72
C ASP A 284 -5.65 15.46 3.67
N ILE A 285 -6.89 15.60 3.17
CA ILE A 285 -7.79 14.46 2.96
C ILE A 285 -7.17 13.43 2.01
N ASN A 286 -6.50 13.88 0.93
CA ASN A 286 -5.84 12.94 0.02
C ASN A 286 -4.65 12.24 0.67
N MET A 287 -3.89 12.93 1.53
CA MET A 287 -2.80 12.31 2.31
C MET A 287 -3.33 11.24 3.26
N ASP A 288 -4.43 11.51 3.96
CA ASP A 288 -5.11 10.53 4.82
C ASP A 288 -5.58 9.30 4.04
N ARG A 289 -6.10 9.50 2.81
CA ARG A 289 -6.48 8.40 1.92
C ARG A 289 -5.28 7.57 1.49
N ILE A 290 -4.16 8.21 1.13
CA ILE A 290 -2.92 7.51 0.77
C ILE A 290 -2.41 6.68 1.96
N GLN A 291 -2.48 7.22 3.18
CA GLN A 291 -2.13 6.48 4.40
C GLN A 291 -3.01 5.25 4.58
N GLN A 292 -4.34 5.38 4.47
CA GLN A 292 -5.25 4.24 4.61
C GLN A 292 -5.06 3.20 3.50
N ILE A 293 -4.86 3.63 2.24
CA ILE A 293 -4.51 2.71 1.13
C ILE A 293 -3.25 1.91 1.50
N GLY A 294 -2.24 2.58 2.04
CA GLY A 294 -0.99 1.96 2.45
C GLY A 294 -1.15 0.97 3.61
N VAL A 295 -1.93 1.30 4.63
CA VAL A 295 -2.23 0.40 5.77
C VAL A 295 -2.83 -0.91 5.29
N PHE A 296 -3.86 -0.86 4.44
CA PHE A 296 -4.47 -2.06 3.88
C PHE A 296 -3.53 -2.80 2.92
N ALA A 297 -2.80 -2.07 2.08
CA ALA A 297 -1.81 -2.68 1.18
C ALA A 297 -0.71 -3.46 1.92
N ILE A 298 -0.26 -2.97 3.09
CA ILE A 298 0.68 -3.70 3.95
C ILE A 298 0.05 -4.98 4.50
N ALA A 299 -1.23 -4.94 4.90
CA ALA A 299 -1.95 -6.12 5.37
C ALA A 299 -2.10 -7.18 4.27
N PHE A 300 -2.28 -6.73 3.03
CA PHE A 300 -2.49 -7.57 1.85
C PHE A 300 -1.21 -8.06 1.17
N ALA A 301 -0.08 -7.39 1.37
CA ALA A 301 1.19 -7.78 0.77
C ALA A 301 1.69 -9.12 1.32
N SER A 302 2.11 -10.01 0.41
CA SER A 302 2.56 -11.37 0.75
C SER A 302 3.99 -11.42 1.28
N ASP A 303 4.84 -10.47 0.91
CA ASP A 303 6.28 -10.49 1.22
C ASP A 303 6.74 -9.27 2.01
N VAL A 304 7.76 -9.49 2.84
CA VAL A 304 8.32 -8.47 3.75
C VAL A 304 8.90 -7.29 2.96
N LYS A 305 9.49 -7.54 1.79
CA LYS A 305 10.11 -6.48 0.98
C LYS A 305 9.06 -5.49 0.50
N THR A 306 7.96 -5.96 -0.08
CA THR A 306 6.82 -5.13 -0.49
C THR A 306 6.25 -4.34 0.68
N LYS A 307 5.99 -5.00 1.82
CA LYS A 307 5.54 -4.33 3.06
C LYS A 307 6.50 -3.22 3.49
N THR A 308 7.81 -3.49 3.44
CA THR A 308 8.83 -2.52 3.86
C THR A 308 8.89 -1.33 2.92
N ILE A 309 8.77 -1.53 1.60
CA ILE A 309 8.75 -0.43 0.63
C ILE A 309 7.52 0.45 0.83
N ILE A 310 6.33 -0.15 1.00
CA ILE A 310 5.10 0.61 1.26
C ILE A 310 5.24 1.44 2.55
N ARG A 311 5.67 0.80 3.66
CA ARG A 311 5.91 1.49 4.94
C ARG A 311 6.93 2.62 4.81
N SER A 312 7.98 2.41 4.02
CA SER A 312 8.97 3.45 3.75
C SER A 312 8.33 4.65 3.06
N CYS A 313 7.57 4.44 2.00
CA CYS A 313 6.90 5.54 1.30
C CYS A 313 5.95 6.31 2.24
N LEU A 314 5.14 5.59 3.04
CA LEU A 314 4.24 6.21 4.01
C LEU A 314 5.01 7.04 5.07
N ALA A 315 6.11 6.50 5.60
CA ALA A 315 6.95 7.22 6.55
C ALA A 315 7.58 8.47 5.92
N SER A 316 7.99 8.41 4.64
CA SER A 316 8.48 9.57 3.88
C SER A 316 7.40 10.66 3.78
N LEU A 317 6.23 10.27 3.27
CA LEU A 317 5.06 11.14 3.05
C LEU A 317 4.55 11.77 4.36
N GLU A 318 4.48 11.01 5.46
CA GLU A 318 4.07 11.50 6.77
C GLU A 318 4.99 12.61 7.29
N SER A 319 6.31 12.52 7.09
CA SER A 319 7.19 13.62 7.50
C SER A 319 7.03 14.89 6.67
N LEU A 320 6.64 14.71 5.41
CA LEU A 320 6.48 15.81 4.46
C LEU A 320 5.18 16.55 4.71
N ASP A 321 4.16 15.85 5.21
CA ASP A 321 2.85 16.39 5.53
C ASP A 321 2.94 17.68 6.37
N SER A 322 3.74 17.62 7.44
CA SER A 322 3.93 18.76 8.35
C SER A 322 4.71 19.95 7.78
N CYS A 323 5.42 19.80 6.65
CA CYS A 323 6.37 20.81 6.16
C CYS A 323 6.16 21.25 4.71
N ILE A 324 5.45 20.48 3.87
CA ILE A 324 5.27 20.78 2.45
C ILE A 324 4.36 21.99 2.21
N VAL A 325 3.24 22.09 2.91
CA VAL A 325 2.31 23.24 2.81
C VAL A 325 2.98 24.53 3.32
N PRO A 326 3.62 24.55 4.51
CA PRO A 326 4.40 25.71 4.94
C PRO A 326 5.51 26.11 3.96
N ALA A 327 6.21 25.14 3.38
CA ALA A 327 7.27 25.42 2.41
C ALA A 327 6.72 26.09 1.14
N PHE A 328 5.51 25.72 0.68
CA PHE A 328 4.87 26.38 -0.45
C PHE A 328 4.41 27.81 -0.15
N GLN A 329 3.95 28.06 1.08
CA GLN A 329 3.52 29.39 1.53
C GLN A 329 4.71 30.36 1.70
N LEU A 330 5.85 29.87 2.16
CA LEU A 330 6.98 30.69 2.59
C LEU A 330 8.07 30.83 1.52
N GLN A 331 7.71 31.06 0.26
CA GLN A 331 8.68 31.22 -0.85
C GLN A 331 9.16 32.68 -1.03
N THR A 332 9.46 33.36 0.08
CA THR A 332 9.86 34.78 0.09
C THR A 332 11.31 35.02 -0.32
N SER A 333 12.13 33.95 -0.39
CA SER A 333 13.53 34.01 -0.79
C SER A 333 13.86 32.90 -1.77
N THR A 334 14.92 33.10 -2.55
CA THR A 334 15.45 32.08 -3.48
C THR A 334 15.78 30.76 -2.76
N SER A 335 16.35 30.82 -1.56
CA SER A 335 16.65 29.62 -0.76
C SER A 335 15.38 28.89 -0.32
N ALA A 336 14.31 29.61 0.01
CA ALA A 336 13.04 29.02 0.41
C ALA A 336 12.30 28.39 -0.77
N SER A 337 12.40 28.99 -1.96
CA SER A 337 11.90 28.37 -3.19
C SER A 337 12.64 27.06 -3.53
N TYR A 338 13.97 27.02 -3.40
CA TYR A 338 14.72 25.77 -3.58
C TYR A 338 14.36 24.72 -2.53
N HIS A 339 14.15 25.11 -1.27
CA HIS A 339 13.67 24.20 -0.23
C HIS A 339 12.32 23.56 -0.62
N ALA A 340 11.34 24.38 -1.01
CA ALA A 340 10.04 23.89 -1.47
C ALA A 340 10.16 22.95 -2.69
N ASN A 341 11.01 23.28 -3.67
CA ASN A 341 11.21 22.45 -4.85
C ASN A 341 11.82 21.08 -4.52
N ILE A 342 12.76 21.01 -3.57
CA ILE A 342 13.36 19.74 -3.13
C ILE A 342 12.32 18.89 -2.41
N LEU A 343 11.53 19.46 -1.50
CA LEU A 343 10.48 18.73 -0.79
C LEU A 343 9.39 18.23 -1.76
N GLU A 344 8.99 19.05 -2.72
CA GLU A 344 8.04 18.67 -3.77
C GLU A 344 8.57 17.52 -4.63
N HIS A 345 9.85 17.57 -5.00
CA HIS A 345 10.48 16.50 -5.76
C HIS A 345 10.51 15.20 -4.95
N HIS A 346 10.92 15.25 -3.69
CA HIS A 346 10.91 14.09 -2.80
C HIS A 346 9.49 13.51 -2.62
N PHE A 347 8.49 14.37 -2.42
CA PHE A 347 7.08 13.97 -2.34
C PHE A 347 6.64 13.19 -3.58
N LYS A 348 6.92 13.74 -4.78
CA LYS A 348 6.55 13.11 -6.05
C LYS A 348 7.25 11.76 -6.25
N GLU A 349 8.53 11.66 -5.90
CA GLU A 349 9.26 10.39 -5.99
C GLU A 349 8.66 9.32 -5.09
N GLU A 350 8.40 9.64 -3.82
CA GLU A 350 7.86 8.67 -2.86
C GLU A 350 6.43 8.24 -3.23
N LEU A 351 5.60 9.19 -3.68
CA LEU A 351 4.27 8.90 -4.16
C LEU A 351 4.29 8.03 -5.44
N MET A 352 5.23 8.26 -6.34
CA MET A 352 5.42 7.44 -7.54
C MET A 352 5.84 6.02 -7.18
N VAL A 353 6.80 5.85 -6.26
CA VAL A 353 7.23 4.52 -5.77
C VAL A 353 6.07 3.82 -5.09
N PHE A 354 5.36 4.51 -4.18
CA PHE A 354 4.16 4.00 -3.52
C PHE A 354 3.13 3.50 -4.53
N ARG A 355 2.71 4.36 -5.46
CA ARG A 355 1.73 4.03 -6.50
C ARG A 355 2.14 2.80 -7.31
N ASN A 356 3.41 2.75 -7.73
CA ASN A 356 3.90 1.63 -8.52
C ASN A 356 3.77 0.33 -7.72
N VAL A 357 4.25 0.29 -6.47
CA VAL A 357 4.15 -0.91 -5.63
C VAL A 357 2.70 -1.31 -5.36
N ILE A 358 1.81 -0.33 -5.12
CA ILE A 358 0.36 -0.60 -5.00
C ILE A 358 -0.19 -1.24 -6.28
N HIS A 359 0.18 -0.75 -7.46
CA HIS A 359 -0.22 -1.38 -8.72
C HIS A 359 0.36 -2.78 -8.94
N GLU A 360 1.51 -3.11 -8.38
CA GLU A 360 2.10 -4.47 -8.52
C GLU A 360 1.31 -5.52 -7.73
N ILE A 361 0.75 -5.15 -6.56
CA ILE A 361 0.02 -6.07 -5.68
C ILE A 361 -1.46 -6.23 -6.06
N ILE A 362 -2.07 -5.20 -6.67
CA ILE A 362 -3.50 -5.20 -7.00
C ILE A 362 -3.81 -6.25 -8.07
N ASN A 363 -4.94 -6.94 -7.89
CA ASN A 363 -5.52 -7.79 -8.91
C ASN A 363 -6.03 -6.97 -10.12
N SER A 364 -5.42 -7.16 -11.29
CA SER A 364 -5.74 -6.42 -12.50
C SER A 364 -7.20 -6.55 -12.92
N ARG A 365 -7.80 -7.74 -12.72
CA ARG A 365 -9.20 -7.99 -13.08
C ARG A 365 -10.15 -7.21 -12.18
N ALA A 366 -9.95 -7.27 -10.87
CA ALA A 366 -10.78 -6.53 -9.92
C ALA A 366 -10.66 -5.02 -10.12
N LEU A 367 -9.46 -4.52 -10.44
CA LEU A 367 -9.25 -3.11 -10.77
C LEU A 367 -10.05 -2.70 -12.02
N ILE A 368 -10.09 -3.55 -13.06
CA ILE A 368 -10.91 -3.30 -14.25
C ILE A 368 -12.41 -3.37 -13.92
N ASP A 369 -12.86 -4.36 -13.14
CA ASP A 369 -14.26 -4.51 -12.75
C ASP A 369 -14.78 -3.25 -12.03
N ILE A 370 -14.04 -2.74 -11.05
CA ILE A 370 -14.40 -1.49 -10.35
C ILE A 370 -14.45 -0.29 -11.30
N TYR A 371 -13.53 -0.21 -12.26
CA TYR A 371 -13.57 0.87 -13.25
C TYR A 371 -14.78 0.75 -14.19
N LEU A 372 -15.14 -0.48 -14.59
CA LEU A 372 -16.33 -0.74 -15.41
C LEU A 372 -17.60 -0.31 -14.66
N ASP A 373 -17.71 -0.57 -13.36
CA ASP A 373 -18.86 -0.15 -12.56
C ASP A 373 -18.99 1.38 -12.52
N MET A 374 -17.89 2.09 -12.21
CA MET A 374 -17.87 3.56 -12.22
C MET A 374 -18.17 4.15 -13.60
N LEU A 375 -17.68 3.50 -14.65
CA LEU A 375 -17.94 3.90 -16.04
C LEU A 375 -19.40 3.68 -16.42
N ALA A 376 -19.99 2.54 -16.06
CA ALA A 376 -21.40 2.23 -16.30
C ALA A 376 -22.32 3.23 -15.59
N GLU A 377 -22.06 3.52 -14.30
CA GLU A 377 -22.84 4.49 -13.53
C GLU A 377 -22.74 5.89 -14.16
N SER A 378 -21.55 6.28 -14.63
CA SER A 378 -21.34 7.56 -15.28
C SER A 378 -22.04 7.67 -16.64
N ILE A 379 -22.10 6.57 -17.41
CA ILE A 379 -22.82 6.50 -18.67
C ILE A 379 -24.33 6.60 -18.43
N ASP A 380 -24.90 5.80 -17.53
CA ASP A 380 -26.33 5.83 -17.19
C ASP A 380 -26.75 7.21 -16.64
N GLY A 381 -25.94 7.78 -15.75
CA GLY A 381 -26.15 9.13 -15.23
C GLY A 381 -26.16 10.18 -16.34
N ALA A 382 -25.22 10.10 -17.29
CA ALA A 382 -25.12 11.06 -18.39
C ALA A 382 -26.18 10.87 -19.49
N GLU A 383 -26.76 9.68 -19.63
CA GLU A 383 -27.95 9.44 -20.47
C GLU A 383 -29.20 10.13 -19.92
N LYS A 384 -29.35 10.15 -18.59
CA LYS A 384 -30.44 10.82 -17.89
C LYS A 384 -30.24 12.34 -17.83
N LEU A 385 -29.05 12.77 -17.43
CA LEU A 385 -28.66 14.17 -17.31
C LEU A 385 -27.19 14.34 -17.68
N TYR A 386 -26.93 14.93 -18.85
CA TYR A 386 -25.57 15.11 -19.34
C TYR A 386 -24.75 16.04 -18.43
N GLN A 387 -23.75 15.48 -17.75
CA GLN A 387 -22.81 16.20 -16.89
C GLN A 387 -21.38 16.02 -17.39
N LYS A 388 -20.91 17.00 -18.19
CA LYS A 388 -19.57 17.00 -18.79
C LYS A 388 -18.44 16.75 -17.76
N GLN A 389 -18.53 17.38 -16.58
CA GLN A 389 -17.51 17.29 -15.55
C GLN A 389 -17.39 15.88 -14.94
N ARG A 390 -18.53 15.20 -14.73
CA ARG A 390 -18.56 13.83 -14.22
C ARG A 390 -17.92 12.85 -15.23
N LEU A 391 -18.23 13.01 -16.52
CA LEU A 391 -17.62 12.21 -17.58
C LEU A 391 -16.10 12.49 -17.71
N LEU A 392 -15.67 13.72 -17.48
CA LEU A 392 -14.24 14.06 -17.48
C LEU A 392 -13.52 13.39 -16.31
N GLN A 393 -14.12 13.41 -15.12
CA GLN A 393 -13.56 12.77 -13.92
C GLN A 393 -13.39 11.26 -14.13
N VAL A 394 -14.42 10.55 -14.60
CA VAL A 394 -14.31 9.09 -14.83
C VAL A 394 -13.35 8.76 -15.97
N ALA A 395 -13.22 9.62 -16.98
CA ALA A 395 -12.19 9.45 -18.03
C ALA A 395 -10.77 9.70 -17.49
N GLN A 396 -10.58 10.62 -16.54
CA GLN A 396 -9.30 10.83 -15.87
C GLN A 396 -8.92 9.66 -14.97
N MET A 397 -9.90 9.08 -14.25
CA MET A 397 -9.71 7.85 -13.48
C MET A 397 -9.20 6.69 -14.34
N GLY A 398 -9.52 6.65 -15.64
CA GLY A 398 -8.98 5.65 -16.56
C GLY A 398 -7.44 5.68 -16.70
N ASN A 399 -6.79 6.80 -16.37
CA ASN A 399 -5.32 6.89 -16.33
C ASN A 399 -4.71 5.98 -15.27
N VAL A 400 -5.45 5.65 -14.20
CA VAL A 400 -5.01 4.70 -13.17
C VAL A 400 -4.85 3.30 -13.77
N LEU A 401 -5.75 2.87 -14.67
CA LEU A 401 -5.58 1.63 -15.42
C LEU A 401 -4.43 1.70 -16.42
N PHE A 402 -4.25 2.84 -17.10
CA PHE A 402 -3.11 3.05 -17.97
C PHE A 402 -1.78 2.92 -17.22
N GLN A 403 -1.67 3.55 -16.05
CA GLN A 403 -0.50 3.49 -15.18
C GLN A 403 -0.27 2.06 -14.66
N HIS A 404 -1.34 1.37 -14.28
CA HIS A 404 -1.26 -0.02 -13.86
C HIS A 404 -0.61 -0.92 -14.93
N PHE A 405 -1.07 -0.86 -16.18
CA PHE A 405 -0.51 -1.66 -17.27
C PHE A 405 0.77 -1.09 -17.89
N HIS A 406 1.22 0.10 -17.48
CA HIS A 406 2.55 0.62 -17.82
C HIS A 406 3.65 -0.16 -17.09
N LEU A 407 3.34 -0.75 -15.94
CA LEU A 407 4.29 -1.59 -15.21
C LEU A 407 4.47 -2.92 -15.92
N LYS A 408 5.74 -3.29 -16.14
CA LYS A 408 6.11 -4.51 -16.86
C LYS A 408 5.46 -5.77 -16.27
N VAL A 409 5.39 -5.88 -14.94
CA VAL A 409 4.81 -7.04 -14.26
C VAL A 409 3.31 -7.21 -14.53
N ASN A 410 2.58 -6.11 -14.68
CA ASN A 410 1.14 -6.14 -14.98
C ASN A 410 0.90 -6.31 -16.48
N TYR A 411 1.71 -5.65 -17.32
CA TYR A 411 1.65 -5.82 -18.77
C TYR A 411 1.92 -7.27 -19.20
N GLN A 412 2.73 -8.01 -18.44
CA GLN A 412 2.99 -9.43 -18.69
C GLN A 412 1.73 -10.30 -18.60
N GLU A 413 0.72 -9.92 -17.83
CA GLU A 413 -0.56 -10.63 -17.77
C GLU A 413 -1.30 -10.59 -19.11
N LEU A 414 -1.08 -9.52 -19.87
CA LEU A 414 -1.64 -9.33 -21.21
C LEU A 414 -0.77 -9.97 -22.30
N CYS A 415 0.50 -10.26 -22.00
CA CYS A 415 1.48 -10.69 -23.00
C CYS A 415 1.35 -12.16 -23.42
N ALA A 416 0.65 -12.98 -22.64
CA ALA A 416 0.39 -14.38 -22.97
C ALA A 416 -0.51 -14.52 -24.22
N ASP A 417 -1.27 -13.47 -24.57
CA ASP A 417 -2.20 -13.46 -25.68
C ASP A 417 -2.00 -12.19 -26.54
N GLU A 418 -1.75 -12.35 -27.84
CA GLU A 418 -1.69 -11.22 -28.78
C GLU A 418 -3.01 -10.42 -28.82
N CYS A 419 -4.15 -11.06 -28.48
CA CYS A 419 -5.42 -10.39 -28.29
C CYS A 419 -5.36 -9.41 -27.10
N GLY A 420 -4.77 -9.80 -25.97
CA GLY A 420 -4.63 -8.95 -24.79
C GLY A 420 -3.84 -7.67 -25.07
N LYS A 421 -2.72 -7.79 -25.80
CA LYS A 421 -1.92 -6.62 -26.22
C LYS A 421 -2.71 -5.66 -27.12
N ARG A 422 -3.47 -6.19 -28.08
CA ARG A 422 -4.32 -5.38 -28.97
C ARG A 422 -5.43 -4.68 -28.19
N LEU A 423 -6.12 -5.39 -27.30
CA LEU A 423 -7.18 -4.82 -26.46
C LEU A 423 -6.65 -3.70 -25.56
N HIS A 424 -5.44 -3.85 -25.02
CA HIS A 424 -4.80 -2.78 -24.26
C HIS A 424 -4.49 -1.56 -25.13
N GLN A 425 -3.96 -1.75 -26.35
CA GLN A 425 -3.74 -0.64 -27.29
C GLN A 425 -5.06 0.07 -27.63
N ASP A 426 -6.12 -0.69 -27.92
CA ASP A 426 -7.46 -0.15 -28.15
C ASP A 426 -7.96 0.65 -26.94
N PHE A 427 -7.75 0.13 -25.73
CA PHE A 427 -8.10 0.83 -24.48
C PHE A 427 -7.39 2.18 -24.40
N VAL A 428 -6.07 2.22 -24.59
CA VAL A 428 -5.28 3.47 -24.51
C VAL A 428 -5.78 4.50 -25.52
N VAL A 429 -6.03 4.07 -26.76
CA VAL A 429 -6.53 4.96 -27.83
C VAL A 429 -7.91 5.51 -27.48
N ILE A 430 -8.85 4.64 -27.11
CA ILE A 430 -10.23 5.06 -26.82
C ILE A 430 -10.32 5.91 -25.56
N LEU A 431 -9.50 5.63 -24.54
CA LEU A 431 -9.39 6.49 -23.35
C LEU A 431 -8.95 7.90 -23.74
N GLY A 432 -7.92 8.02 -24.59
CA GLY A 432 -7.47 9.31 -25.13
C GLY A 432 -8.55 10.02 -25.94
N GLU A 433 -9.34 9.30 -26.74
CA GLU A 433 -10.49 9.88 -27.46
C GLU A 433 -11.57 10.42 -26.51
N CYS A 434 -11.89 9.70 -25.43
CA CYS A 434 -12.85 10.11 -24.41
C CYS A 434 -12.39 11.37 -23.66
N GLN A 435 -11.10 11.49 -23.37
CA GLN A 435 -10.54 12.70 -22.76
C GLN A 435 -10.55 13.87 -23.75
N ALA A 436 -10.04 13.67 -24.96
CA ALA A 436 -9.96 14.70 -25.98
C ALA A 436 -11.33 15.27 -26.35
N ILE A 437 -12.35 14.43 -26.54
CA ILE A 437 -13.70 14.89 -26.92
C ILE A 437 -14.35 15.76 -25.84
N LEU A 438 -13.97 15.57 -24.58
CA LEU A 438 -14.44 16.39 -23.45
C LEU A 438 -13.64 17.69 -23.31
N GLU A 439 -12.38 17.72 -23.73
CA GLU A 439 -11.55 18.93 -23.66
C GLU A 439 -11.75 19.89 -24.85
N LEU A 440 -12.45 19.46 -25.90
CA LEU A 440 -12.78 20.32 -27.03
C LEU A 440 -13.55 21.58 -26.60
N THR A 441 -13.14 22.71 -27.19
CA THR A 441 -13.82 24.02 -27.05
C THR A 441 -15.10 24.10 -27.88
N VAL A 442 -15.20 23.29 -28.94
CA VAL A 442 -16.38 23.20 -29.81
C VAL A 442 -17.40 22.26 -29.17
N PRO A 443 -18.70 22.63 -29.14
CA PRO A 443 -19.75 21.76 -28.60
C PRO A 443 -19.88 20.48 -29.45
N VAL A 444 -19.75 19.34 -28.79
CA VAL A 444 -19.97 18.02 -29.38
C VAL A 444 -21.33 17.49 -28.93
N ASP A 445 -22.06 16.86 -29.84
CA ASP A 445 -23.31 16.18 -29.51
C ASP A 445 -23.09 15.16 -28.36
N PRO A 446 -23.81 15.31 -27.22
CA PRO A 446 -23.75 14.38 -26.11
C PRO A 446 -23.88 12.91 -26.51
N LYS A 447 -24.69 12.58 -27.51
CA LYS A 447 -24.85 11.20 -28.00
C LYS A 447 -23.53 10.64 -28.57
N ARG A 448 -22.75 11.48 -29.23
CA ARG A 448 -21.44 11.11 -29.77
C ARG A 448 -20.41 10.91 -28.67
N VAL A 449 -20.45 11.74 -27.63
CA VAL A 449 -19.62 11.56 -26.42
C VAL A 449 -19.95 10.23 -25.76
N LEU A 450 -21.22 9.99 -25.45
CA LEU A 450 -21.67 8.74 -24.83
C LEU A 450 -21.32 7.49 -25.66
N LYS A 451 -21.40 7.58 -26.99
CA LYS A 451 -20.96 6.47 -27.86
C LYS A 451 -19.49 6.10 -27.63
N ARG A 452 -18.60 7.06 -27.41
CA ARG A 452 -17.17 6.80 -27.13
C ARG A 452 -16.99 6.12 -25.77
N PHE A 453 -17.71 6.57 -24.75
CA PHE A 453 -17.70 5.94 -23.43
C PHE A 453 -18.24 4.49 -23.46
N LYS A 454 -19.27 4.21 -24.26
CA LYS A 454 -19.77 2.84 -24.48
C LYS A 454 -18.74 1.95 -25.20
N ILE A 455 -17.97 2.52 -26.12
CA ILE A 455 -16.86 1.80 -26.77
C ILE A 455 -15.77 1.50 -25.73
N LEU A 456 -15.39 2.48 -24.90
CA LEU A 456 -14.42 2.30 -23.81
C LEU A 456 -14.84 1.15 -22.90
N TYR A 457 -16.10 1.15 -22.46
CA TYR A 457 -16.69 0.08 -21.65
C TYR A 457 -16.56 -1.29 -22.34
N SER A 458 -16.93 -1.37 -23.63
CA SER A 458 -16.86 -2.64 -24.38
C SER A 458 -15.43 -3.17 -24.54
N VAL A 459 -14.45 -2.29 -24.77
CA VAL A 459 -13.04 -2.67 -24.88
C VAL A 459 -12.51 -3.18 -23.54
N LEU A 460 -12.82 -2.48 -22.45
CA LEU A 460 -12.41 -2.87 -21.10
C LEU A 460 -13.06 -4.17 -20.62
N ALA A 461 -14.34 -4.38 -20.93
CA ALA A 461 -15.02 -5.64 -20.60
C ALA A 461 -14.33 -6.84 -21.27
N LYS A 462 -13.87 -6.68 -22.51
CA LYS A 462 -13.07 -7.70 -23.21
C LYS A 462 -11.68 -7.85 -22.60
N LEU A 463 -11.02 -6.75 -22.25
CA LEU A 463 -9.70 -6.77 -21.63
C LEU A 463 -9.73 -7.50 -20.28
N ARG A 464 -10.77 -7.27 -19.47
CA ARG A 464 -11.02 -7.99 -18.21
C ARG A 464 -11.05 -9.50 -18.39
N ASP A 465 -11.74 -9.97 -19.42
CA ASP A 465 -11.91 -11.41 -19.66
C ASP A 465 -10.56 -12.08 -20.01
N VAL A 466 -9.62 -11.32 -20.60
CA VAL A 466 -8.23 -11.77 -20.82
C VAL A 466 -7.44 -11.79 -19.51
N CYS A 467 -7.63 -10.80 -18.62
CA CYS A 467 -6.94 -10.66 -17.33
C CYS A 467 -7.26 -11.76 -16.27
N GLY A 468 -7.81 -12.91 -16.66
CA GLY A 468 -8.06 -14.06 -15.78
C GLY A 468 -7.75 -15.43 -16.40
N GLY A 469 -7.22 -15.46 -17.63
CA GLY A 469 -7.01 -16.70 -18.41
C GLY A 469 -5.95 -17.65 -17.83
N SER A 470 -4.99 -17.15 -17.06
CA SER A 470 -3.90 -17.96 -16.48
C SER A 470 -4.35 -18.94 -15.37
N ILE A 471 -5.60 -18.89 -14.91
CA ILE A 471 -6.09 -19.72 -13.77
C ILE A 471 -6.92 -20.93 -14.25
N ARG A 472 -7.30 -21.03 -15.54
CA ARG A 472 -8.23 -22.07 -16.02
C ARG A 472 -7.61 -23.30 -16.69
N GLU A 473 -6.31 -23.33 -16.95
CA GLU A 473 -5.64 -24.52 -17.53
C GLU A 473 -4.95 -25.34 -16.44
N GLY A 474 -5.76 -26.10 -15.69
CA GLY A 474 -5.23 -26.96 -14.64
C GLY A 474 -6.26 -27.88 -13.99
N SER A 475 -7.31 -28.31 -14.69
CA SER A 475 -8.15 -29.45 -14.27
C SER A 475 -9.21 -29.76 -15.33
N VAL A 476 -8.84 -30.54 -16.34
CA VAL A 476 -9.79 -31.42 -17.04
C VAL A 476 -9.07 -32.73 -17.34
N CYS A 477 -9.35 -33.76 -16.55
CA CYS A 477 -9.41 -35.15 -17.00
C CYS A 477 -10.29 -35.96 -16.03
N PRO A 478 -11.26 -36.75 -16.53
CA PRO A 478 -12.19 -37.50 -15.69
C PRO A 478 -11.70 -38.93 -15.37
N ASN A 479 -12.08 -39.39 -14.17
CA ASN A 479 -12.31 -40.77 -13.72
C ASN A 479 -11.15 -41.72 -13.31
N GLN A 480 -11.16 -42.05 -12.00
CA GLN A 480 -11.29 -43.38 -11.34
C GLN A 480 -10.20 -43.83 -10.34
N ASN A 481 -10.68 -43.94 -9.08
CA ASN A 481 -10.43 -44.94 -8.01
C ASN A 481 -9.09 -45.05 -7.23
N SER A 482 -9.26 -44.85 -5.90
CA SER A 482 -8.82 -45.71 -4.78
C SER A 482 -7.49 -45.44 -4.03
N HIS A 483 -7.68 -44.93 -2.80
CA HIS A 483 -7.05 -45.26 -1.51
C HIS A 483 -5.60 -44.84 -1.12
N MET A 484 -5.59 -44.05 -0.03
CA MET A 484 -4.77 -44.10 1.20
C MET A 484 -3.51 -43.23 1.38
N ILE A 485 -3.66 -42.32 2.37
CA ILE A 485 -2.70 -41.79 3.36
C ILE A 485 -1.59 -40.85 2.87
N SER A 486 -1.69 -39.56 3.23
CA SER A 486 -0.85 -38.98 4.31
C SER A 486 -1.26 -37.53 4.63
N LYS A 487 -1.22 -37.21 5.92
CA LYS A 487 -1.63 -35.96 6.57
C LYS A 487 -0.65 -34.84 6.23
N ASN A 488 -1.16 -33.72 5.73
CA ASN A 488 -0.65 -32.35 5.88
C ASN A 488 -1.63 -31.40 5.17
N LEU A 489 -2.78 -31.16 5.79
CA LEU A 489 -3.72 -30.13 5.37
C LEU A 489 -3.35 -28.83 6.06
N LYS A 490 -2.54 -27.99 5.39
CA LYS A 490 -2.66 -26.54 5.59
C LYS A 490 -3.96 -26.14 4.89
N HIS A 491 -4.98 -25.86 5.71
CA HIS A 491 -6.27 -25.40 5.22
C HIS A 491 -6.10 -24.01 4.59
N ASN A 492 -6.08 -23.97 3.25
CA ASN A 492 -6.31 -22.72 2.52
C ASN A 492 -7.81 -22.42 2.62
N SER A 493 -8.18 -21.57 3.58
CA SER A 493 -9.50 -20.91 3.59
C SER A 493 -9.78 -20.31 2.22
N ILE A 494 -10.97 -20.56 1.68
CA ILE A 494 -11.44 -20.07 0.38
C ILE A 494 -11.68 -18.56 0.54
N ARG A 495 -10.61 -17.76 0.57
CA ARG A 495 -10.71 -16.30 0.55
C ARG A 495 -11.14 -15.84 -0.82
N GLN A 496 -12.10 -14.92 -0.86
CA GLN A 496 -12.31 -14.06 -2.02
C GLN A 496 -11.24 -12.96 -1.98
N GLN A 497 -9.99 -13.29 -2.32
CA GLN A 497 -8.93 -12.28 -2.52
C GLN A 497 -9.22 -11.50 -3.82
N THR A 498 -10.24 -10.65 -3.79
CA THR A 498 -10.57 -9.76 -4.91
C THR A 498 -9.55 -8.65 -5.04
N PHE A 499 -8.94 -8.20 -3.94
CA PHE A 499 -7.98 -7.09 -3.96
C PHE A 499 -6.58 -7.48 -4.49
N VAL A 500 -6.08 -8.69 -4.19
CA VAL A 500 -4.68 -9.09 -4.41
C VAL A 500 -4.55 -10.14 -5.50
N LYS A 501 -3.43 -10.14 -6.22
CA LYS A 501 -3.09 -11.26 -7.10
C LYS A 501 -2.86 -12.54 -6.29
N PRO A 502 -3.41 -13.70 -6.69
CA PRO A 502 -3.08 -14.96 -6.04
C PRO A 502 -1.58 -15.23 -6.18
N GLY A 503 -0.91 -15.50 -5.05
CA GLY A 503 0.54 -15.71 -5.00
C GLY A 503 1.00 -16.83 -5.94
N LYS A 504 1.89 -16.51 -6.89
CA LYS A 504 2.65 -17.51 -7.64
C LYS A 504 3.95 -17.79 -6.88
N GLU A 505 4.13 -19.02 -6.39
CA GLU A 505 5.47 -19.51 -6.06
C GLU A 505 6.31 -19.49 -7.35
N PHE A 506 7.29 -18.59 -7.41
CA PHE A 506 8.25 -18.57 -8.52
C PHE A 506 9.24 -19.72 -8.32
N THR A 507 9.05 -20.81 -9.07
CA THR A 507 10.12 -21.77 -9.30
C THR A 507 11.18 -21.13 -10.18
N HIS A 508 12.36 -20.91 -9.60
CA HIS A 508 13.54 -20.42 -10.31
C HIS A 508 14.02 -21.47 -11.33
N ASP A 509 13.74 -21.24 -12.62
CA ASP A 509 14.41 -21.97 -13.69
C ASP A 509 15.68 -21.23 -14.13
N LYS A 510 16.83 -21.91 -13.96
CA LYS A 510 18.14 -21.47 -14.43
C LYS A 510 18.26 -21.80 -15.92
N SER A 511 18.30 -20.78 -16.78
CA SER A 511 19.30 -20.63 -17.85
C SER A 511 18.82 -19.69 -18.97
N SER A 512 19.63 -18.67 -19.25
CA SER A 512 20.33 -18.49 -20.53
C SER A 512 20.67 -17.02 -20.75
N ASN A 513 21.97 -16.77 -20.88
CA ASN A 513 22.55 -15.52 -21.32
C ASN A 513 22.01 -15.13 -22.69
N ASN A 514 21.62 -13.86 -22.88
CA ASN A 514 22.09 -13.11 -24.04
C ASN A 514 22.06 -11.60 -23.79
N LYS A 515 23.20 -11.00 -24.10
CA LYS A 515 23.49 -9.56 -24.06
C LYS A 515 22.81 -8.84 -25.22
N SER A 516 22.13 -7.73 -24.97
CA SER A 516 22.18 -6.59 -25.89
C SER A 516 22.06 -5.28 -25.12
N SER A 517 23.13 -4.51 -25.20
CA SER A 517 23.37 -3.16 -24.70
C SER A 517 22.65 -2.06 -25.49
N ASN A 518 22.25 -1.00 -24.78
CA ASN A 518 22.32 0.44 -25.13
C ASN A 518 21.49 1.22 -24.08
N SER A 519 22.04 1.68 -22.95
CA SER A 519 22.92 2.83 -22.69
C SER A 519 22.29 4.22 -22.91
N LEU A 520 21.86 4.83 -21.79
CA LEU A 520 22.06 6.25 -21.48
C LEU A 520 22.18 6.36 -19.94
N LEU A 521 23.43 6.25 -19.48
CA LEU A 521 23.97 6.61 -18.14
C LEU A 521 24.30 8.13 -18.16
N HIS A 522 24.47 8.91 -17.08
CA HIS A 522 25.13 8.76 -15.77
C HIS A 522 24.71 10.01 -14.93
N GLU A 523 24.55 10.06 -13.60
CA GLU A 523 25.52 9.85 -12.51
C GLU A 523 24.77 9.73 -11.15
N SER A 524 24.82 8.57 -10.46
CA SER A 524 24.86 8.42 -8.97
C SER A 524 24.85 6.95 -8.50
N ASP A 525 25.48 6.02 -9.24
CA ASP A 525 25.36 4.57 -9.02
C ASP A 525 26.21 3.98 -7.87
N LEU A 526 26.93 4.80 -7.10
CA LEU A 526 27.94 4.29 -6.17
C LEU A 526 27.41 3.88 -4.78
N ILE A 527 26.21 4.29 -4.37
CA ILE A 527 25.68 4.03 -3.01
C ILE A 527 24.31 3.33 -3.02
N SER A 528 23.46 3.63 -4.01
CA SER A 528 22.15 3.00 -4.19
C SER A 528 22.28 1.48 -4.45
N PHE A 529 23.29 1.05 -5.19
CA PHE A 529 23.42 -0.36 -5.59
C PHE A 529 23.85 -1.28 -4.44
N GLN A 530 24.66 -0.79 -3.49
CA GLN A 530 25.26 -1.63 -2.44
C GLN A 530 24.33 -1.85 -1.23
N ILE A 531 23.50 -0.88 -0.84
CA ILE A 531 22.55 -1.06 0.28
C ILE A 531 21.28 -1.80 -0.18
N THR A 532 20.91 -1.67 -1.46
CA THR A 532 19.81 -2.44 -2.06
C THR A 532 20.10 -3.95 -2.09
N GLU A 533 21.37 -4.37 -2.21
CA GLU A 533 21.79 -5.78 -2.03
C GLU A 533 21.77 -6.25 -0.56
N ILE A 534 21.91 -5.34 0.41
CA ILE A 534 21.78 -5.67 1.85
C ILE A 534 20.31 -6.01 2.18
N LEU A 535 19.37 -5.40 1.46
CA LEU A 535 17.92 -5.59 1.58
C LEU A 535 17.34 -6.68 0.65
N GLN A 536 18.17 -7.42 -0.10
CA GLN A 536 17.73 -8.65 -0.77
C GLN A 536 17.45 -9.72 0.30
N ILE A 537 16.24 -9.65 0.87
CA ILE A 537 15.61 -10.71 1.64
C ILE A 537 15.24 -11.79 0.61
N ASN A 538 15.99 -12.89 0.61
CA ASN A 538 15.55 -14.17 0.04
C ASN A 538 14.97 -15.02 1.17
#